data_AF-A0A7V4IDD9-F1
#
_entry.id   AF-A0A7V4IDD9-F1
#
_cell.length_a   1.000
_cell.length_b   1.000
_cell.length_c   1.000
_cell.angle_alpha   90.00
_cell.angle_beta   90.00
_cell.angle_gamma   90.00
#
_symmetry.space_group_name_H-M   'P 1'
#
loop_
_entity.id
_entity.type
_entity.pdbx_description
1 polymer ?
#
loop_
_entity_poly.entity_id
_entity_poly.type
_entity_poly.pdbx_seq_one_letter_code
_entity_poly.pdbx_strand_id
1 'polypeptide(L)'
;MKLQISRRSARQGTSLLVALFLTTILAVTIAGYLKHAQQQQYISARSQVWNASLIAAEAGIEEALQHLNSNTNGLAADGWVQSGSAFTLNRTLTPSLRYRVTINAASPSRPVITSQAFISSPVLASAPFLDLGFAQIGSANYSVNRAPREITRAVRVEAGRSGLFQKAMVARRTIDMNGNNVMTDSFDSTSSLYSLNGRYDPARARDNGDVASNASILNAVNIGNANIYGRVAVGPGGTVAVGANGGVGTRLWQLFNKGIQPGYFSDDMNFTFPTITLPAGSTGWETPTGGTVTLTNFVLGASTTTSATYPNPPPPTGVQTNVTYVTVSTLPVPVPYGTVTNVTTSRVTTSTYPAPGTYVGTVEVVGNRYRYFQITGRTYTYPSFTYTYSLTTTNLVTSTKTYQYVLNGNPVTSAPRRYYVSSLSGSVLVRGNAQLVVGGNVSLTGQDVFEVASDGQIEMWVGGNEVKLAGNGVVNRSGYAQNFLLWATDNVRDFSLNGNGEFTGILVAPNAAVRMNGGGNSVQDFIGALIADTITMNGHFKFHYDEALRNYRNNGRFLITRWDEVPASQLANN
;
A
#
# COMPACT_ATOMS: atom_id res chain seq x y z
N MET A 1 -54.83 -23.70 105.39
CA MET A 1 -54.39 -22.33 105.08
C MET A 1 -54.11 -22.25 103.57
N LYS A 2 -54.95 -21.59 102.77
CA LYS A 2 -54.76 -21.42 101.32
C LYS A 2 -53.94 -20.14 101.10
N LEU A 3 -52.70 -20.27 100.61
CA LEU A 3 -51.83 -19.14 100.25
C LEU A 3 -52.38 -18.45 99.00
N GLN A 4 -52.97 -17.25 99.16
CA GLN A 4 -53.33 -16.38 98.05
C GLN A 4 -52.08 -15.64 97.57
N ILE A 5 -51.50 -16.08 96.44
CA ILE A 5 -50.46 -15.35 95.72
C ILE A 5 -51.08 -14.08 95.12
N SER A 6 -50.57 -12.91 95.50
CA SER A 6 -51.18 -11.61 95.17
C SER A 6 -51.20 -11.33 93.66
N ARG A 7 -52.31 -10.75 93.16
CA ARG A 7 -52.52 -10.37 91.74
C ARG A 7 -51.49 -9.37 91.17
N ARG A 8 -50.58 -8.80 91.99
CA ARG A 8 -49.54 -7.84 91.56
C ARG A 8 -48.35 -8.52 90.87
N SER A 9 -47.93 -9.72 91.29
CA SER A 9 -46.78 -10.41 90.69
C SER A 9 -47.07 -10.92 89.27
N ALA A 10 -48.31 -11.34 89.00
CA ALA A 10 -48.74 -11.79 87.67
C ALA A 10 -48.74 -10.68 86.61
N ARG A 11 -49.06 -9.42 87.00
CA ARG A 11 -48.99 -8.25 86.10
C ARG A 11 -47.55 -7.82 85.80
N GLN A 12 -46.64 -7.97 86.76
CA GLN A 12 -45.21 -7.66 86.57
C GLN A 12 -44.50 -8.72 85.68
N GLY A 13 -44.88 -9.99 85.80
CA GLY A 13 -44.35 -11.06 84.94
C GLY A 13 -44.80 -10.93 83.48
N THR A 14 -46.04 -10.52 83.23
CA THR A 14 -46.57 -10.30 81.86
C THR A 14 -45.92 -9.09 81.18
N SER A 15 -45.69 -7.98 81.91
CA SER A 15 -44.94 -6.84 81.34
C SER A 15 -43.49 -7.19 81.01
N LEU A 16 -42.84 -8.02 81.83
CA LEU A 16 -41.47 -8.47 81.57
C LEU A 16 -41.39 -9.36 80.33
N LEU A 17 -42.32 -10.29 80.16
CA LEU A 17 -42.41 -11.17 78.99
C LEU A 17 -42.63 -10.38 77.70
N VAL A 18 -43.54 -9.41 77.71
CA VAL A 18 -43.80 -8.55 76.54
C VAL A 18 -42.57 -7.70 76.20
N ALA A 19 -41.91 -7.12 77.20
CA ALA A 19 -40.67 -6.36 77.00
C ALA A 19 -39.56 -7.25 76.42
N LEU A 20 -39.39 -8.47 76.93
CA LEU A 20 -38.38 -9.41 76.47
C LEU A 20 -38.64 -9.89 75.03
N PHE A 21 -39.90 -10.17 74.68
CA PHE A 21 -40.25 -10.50 73.29
C PHE A 21 -39.98 -9.34 72.33
N LEU A 22 -40.38 -8.12 72.71
CA LEU A 22 -40.13 -6.92 71.89
C LEU A 22 -38.64 -6.67 71.70
N THR A 23 -37.83 -6.76 72.76
CA THR A 23 -36.37 -6.58 72.64
C THR A 23 -35.72 -7.68 71.83
N THR A 24 -36.18 -8.92 71.92
CA THR A 24 -35.64 -10.04 71.13
C THR A 24 -35.96 -9.86 69.64
N ILE A 25 -37.19 -9.46 69.29
CA ILE A 25 -37.59 -9.16 67.91
C ILE A 25 -36.75 -7.98 67.36
N LEU A 26 -36.60 -6.90 68.14
CA LEU A 26 -35.75 -5.77 67.77
C LEU A 26 -34.30 -6.19 67.55
N ALA A 27 -33.73 -7.00 68.45
CA ALA A 27 -32.36 -7.48 68.32
C ALA A 27 -32.15 -8.33 67.05
N VAL A 28 -33.07 -9.25 66.74
CA VAL A 28 -33.01 -10.09 65.54
C VAL A 28 -33.17 -9.26 64.27
N THR A 29 -34.10 -8.30 64.25
CA THR A 29 -34.29 -7.41 63.09
C THR A 29 -33.06 -6.53 62.84
N ILE A 30 -32.47 -5.93 63.87
CA ILE A 30 -31.25 -5.12 63.75
C ILE A 30 -30.08 -5.98 63.25
N ALA A 31 -29.91 -7.19 63.80
CA ALA A 31 -28.88 -8.12 63.33
C ALA A 31 -29.08 -8.51 61.85
N GLY A 32 -30.33 -8.75 61.43
CA GLY A 32 -30.69 -9.00 60.04
C GLY A 32 -30.36 -7.83 59.11
N TYR A 33 -30.70 -6.60 59.50
CA TYR A 33 -30.39 -5.39 58.73
C TYR A 33 -28.88 -5.15 58.63
N LEU A 34 -28.12 -5.33 59.71
CA LEU A 34 -26.67 -5.20 59.68
C LEU A 34 -26.02 -6.24 58.75
N LYS A 35 -26.51 -7.49 58.76
CA LYS A 35 -26.07 -8.53 57.83
C LYS A 35 -26.37 -8.17 56.38
N HIS A 36 -27.55 -7.61 56.11
CA HIS A 36 -27.92 -7.18 54.77
C HIS A 36 -27.06 -6.01 54.28
N ALA A 37 -26.86 -4.98 55.10
CA ALA A 37 -26.00 -3.85 54.79
C ALA A 37 -24.55 -4.28 54.53
N GLN A 38 -24.03 -5.22 55.31
CA GLN A 38 -22.70 -5.80 55.10
C GLN A 38 -22.60 -6.55 53.76
N GLN A 39 -23.61 -7.36 53.41
CA GLN A 39 -23.64 -8.08 52.14
C GLN A 39 -23.73 -7.14 50.94
N GLN A 40 -24.53 -6.07 51.04
CA GLN A 40 -24.58 -5.02 50.02
C GLN A 40 -23.20 -4.37 49.82
N GLN A 41 -22.52 -4.02 50.92
CA GLN A 41 -21.18 -3.43 50.86
C GLN A 41 -20.15 -4.40 50.26
N TYR A 42 -20.24 -5.70 50.56
CA TYR A 42 -19.38 -6.73 49.99
C TYR A 42 -19.52 -6.81 48.46
N ILE A 43 -20.76 -6.91 47.96
CA ILE A 43 -21.02 -7.04 46.53
C ILE A 43 -20.61 -5.75 45.80
N SER A 44 -20.89 -4.58 46.38
CA SER A 44 -20.50 -3.28 45.84
C SER A 44 -18.98 -3.15 45.72
N ALA A 45 -18.24 -3.42 46.80
CA ALA A 45 -16.77 -3.36 46.80
C ALA A 45 -16.15 -4.36 45.81
N ARG A 46 -16.69 -5.58 45.71
CA ARG A 46 -16.23 -6.58 44.74
C ARG A 46 -16.46 -6.11 43.31
N SER A 47 -17.61 -5.50 43.02
CA SER A 47 -17.92 -4.97 41.69
C SER A 47 -16.97 -3.83 41.30
N GLN A 48 -16.69 -2.90 42.21
CA GLN A 48 -15.73 -1.82 41.99
C GLN A 48 -14.32 -2.34 41.71
N VAL A 49 -13.84 -3.29 42.51
CA VAL A 49 -12.52 -3.90 42.32
C VAL A 49 -12.43 -4.70 41.01
N TRP A 50 -13.49 -5.43 40.66
CA TRP A 50 -13.56 -6.18 39.40
C TRP A 50 -13.44 -5.25 38.18
N ASN A 51 -14.13 -4.11 38.18
CA ASN A 51 -14.04 -3.13 37.11
C ASN A 51 -12.67 -2.44 37.09
N ALA A 52 -12.14 -2.04 38.25
CA ALA A 52 -10.83 -1.40 38.36
C ALA A 52 -9.68 -2.32 37.88
N SER A 53 -9.80 -3.63 38.09
CA SER A 53 -8.76 -4.58 37.65
C SER A 53 -8.64 -4.67 36.13
N LEU A 54 -9.72 -4.46 35.38
CA LEU A 54 -9.64 -4.42 33.91
C LEU A 54 -8.89 -3.19 33.43
N ILE A 55 -9.22 -2.01 33.98
CA ILE A 55 -8.56 -0.74 33.63
C ILE A 55 -7.05 -0.84 33.87
N ALA A 56 -6.64 -1.46 34.97
CA ALA A 56 -5.23 -1.67 35.26
C ALA A 56 -4.55 -2.69 34.32
N ALA A 57 -5.27 -3.72 33.89
CA ALA A 57 -4.75 -4.65 32.90
C ALA A 57 -4.55 -3.93 31.55
N GLU A 58 -5.50 -3.11 31.12
CA GLU A 58 -5.41 -2.29 29.91
C GLU A 58 -4.26 -1.27 29.99
N ALA A 59 -4.03 -0.64 31.15
CA ALA A 59 -2.89 0.24 31.35
C ALA A 59 -1.55 -0.49 31.09
N GLY A 60 -1.42 -1.75 31.52
CA GLY A 60 -0.24 -2.56 31.21
C GLY A 60 -0.10 -2.88 29.72
N ILE A 61 -1.20 -3.09 29.00
CA ILE A 61 -1.18 -3.27 27.54
C ILE A 61 -0.69 -2.00 26.84
N GLU A 62 -1.17 -0.82 27.25
CA GLU A 62 -0.73 0.46 26.68
C GLU A 62 0.76 0.69 26.87
N GLU A 63 1.28 0.39 28.07
CA GLU A 63 2.71 0.48 28.34
C GLU A 63 3.51 -0.46 27.44
N ALA A 64 3.09 -1.73 27.31
CA ALA A 64 3.74 -2.67 26.42
C ALA A 64 3.70 -2.24 24.94
N LEU A 65 2.58 -1.68 24.47
CA LEU A 65 2.45 -1.13 23.11
C LEU A 65 3.32 0.10 22.91
N GLN A 66 3.47 0.94 23.93
CA GLN A 66 4.41 2.06 23.89
C GLN A 66 5.84 1.54 23.71
N HIS A 67 6.27 0.56 24.52
CA HIS A 67 7.61 -0.04 24.38
C HIS A 67 7.87 -0.59 22.98
N LEU A 68 6.92 -1.36 22.44
CA LEU A 68 7.01 -1.91 21.08
C LEU A 68 7.14 -0.83 19.99
N ASN A 69 6.66 0.38 20.25
CA ASN A 69 6.57 1.47 19.27
C ASN A 69 7.59 2.60 19.45
N SER A 70 8.18 2.79 20.64
CA SER A 70 9.06 3.93 20.93
C SER A 70 10.48 3.55 21.36
N ASN A 71 10.68 2.41 22.06
CA ASN A 71 11.98 2.09 22.63
C ASN A 71 12.38 0.62 22.40
N THR A 72 13.16 0.36 21.36
CA THR A 72 13.69 -0.98 21.06
C THR A 72 15.07 -1.24 21.68
N ASN A 73 15.71 -0.25 22.29
CA ASN A 73 17.10 -0.35 22.75
C ASN A 73 17.20 -0.07 24.26
N GLY A 74 17.60 -1.07 25.05
CA GLY A 74 17.88 -0.87 26.48
C GLY A 74 16.68 -1.01 27.41
N LEU A 75 15.79 -1.97 27.15
CA LEU A 75 14.56 -2.24 27.92
C LEU A 75 14.78 -2.45 29.44
N ALA A 76 15.97 -2.90 29.84
CA ALA A 76 16.33 -3.06 31.25
C ALA A 76 16.36 -1.73 32.02
N ALA A 77 16.69 -0.61 31.36
CA ALA A 77 16.67 0.72 31.99
C ALA A 77 15.25 1.16 32.39
N ASP A 78 14.24 0.69 31.65
CA ASP A 78 12.82 0.96 31.91
C ASP A 78 12.19 -0.08 32.86
N GLY A 79 12.99 -1.00 33.41
CA GLY A 79 12.57 -2.02 34.39
C GLY A 79 12.05 -3.32 33.78
N TRP A 80 12.20 -3.53 32.47
CA TRP A 80 11.84 -4.80 31.83
C TRP A 80 12.90 -5.86 32.13
N VAL A 81 12.42 -7.06 32.45
CA VAL A 81 13.25 -8.25 32.62
C VAL A 81 13.02 -9.16 31.43
N GLN A 82 14.08 -9.48 30.70
CA GLN A 82 14.04 -10.40 29.57
C GLN A 82 14.30 -11.84 30.04
N SER A 83 13.46 -12.77 29.58
CA SER A 83 13.67 -14.21 29.70
C SER A 83 13.35 -14.86 28.36
N GLY A 84 14.39 -15.32 27.64
CA GLY A 84 14.24 -15.81 26.27
C GLY A 84 13.65 -14.75 25.33
N SER A 85 12.53 -15.07 24.69
CA SER A 85 11.78 -14.16 23.80
C SER A 85 10.70 -13.34 24.53
N ALA A 86 10.57 -13.50 25.86
CA ALA A 86 9.59 -12.79 26.65
C ALA A 86 10.22 -11.64 27.44
N PHE A 87 9.60 -10.47 27.39
CA PHE A 87 9.94 -9.31 28.22
C PHE A 87 8.83 -9.12 29.23
N THR A 88 9.17 -9.05 30.52
CA THR A 88 8.17 -8.86 31.59
C THR A 88 8.45 -7.60 32.40
N LEU A 89 7.40 -6.86 32.70
CA LEU A 89 7.42 -5.68 33.55
C LEU A 89 6.37 -5.85 34.66
N ASN A 90 6.75 -5.50 35.88
CA ASN A 90 5.82 -5.41 37.01
C ASN A 90 5.73 -3.95 37.44
N ARG A 91 4.51 -3.41 37.55
CA ARG A 91 4.26 -2.05 38.01
C ARG A 91 3.29 -2.06 39.17
N THR A 92 3.62 -1.32 40.22
CA THR A 92 2.74 -1.08 41.36
C THR A 92 2.26 0.36 41.29
N LEU A 93 0.97 0.57 41.03
CA LEU A 93 0.36 1.89 40.92
C LEU A 93 -0.01 2.43 42.30
N THR A 94 -0.53 1.57 43.15
CA THR A 94 -0.79 1.84 44.56
C THR A 94 -0.45 0.59 45.38
N PRO A 95 -0.34 0.67 46.71
CA PRO A 95 -0.06 -0.52 47.53
C PRO A 95 -1.07 -1.67 47.36
N SER A 96 -2.29 -1.37 46.91
CA SER A 96 -3.35 -2.35 46.68
C SER A 96 -3.58 -2.69 45.21
N LEU A 97 -2.89 -2.02 44.28
CA LEU A 97 -3.07 -2.18 42.83
C LEU A 97 -1.73 -2.31 42.12
N ARG A 98 -1.52 -3.46 41.48
CA ARG A 98 -0.36 -3.72 40.61
C ARG A 98 -0.80 -4.42 39.34
N TYR A 99 -0.01 -4.31 38.28
CA TYR A 99 -0.13 -5.15 37.09
C TYR A 99 1.22 -5.76 36.72
N ARG A 100 1.15 -6.91 36.07
CA ARG A 100 2.26 -7.57 35.41
C ARG A 100 1.93 -7.63 33.93
N VAL A 101 2.82 -7.12 33.09
CA VAL A 101 2.70 -7.22 31.64
C VAL A 101 3.88 -7.99 31.07
N THR A 102 3.59 -8.85 30.10
CA THR A 102 4.57 -9.66 29.37
C THR A 102 4.37 -9.48 27.87
N ILE A 103 5.45 -9.17 27.16
CA ILE A 103 5.52 -9.13 25.70
C ILE A 103 6.26 -10.39 25.25
N ASN A 104 5.58 -11.30 24.57
CA ASN A 104 6.21 -12.42 23.89
C ASN A 104 6.53 -12.05 22.44
N ALA A 105 7.82 -11.87 22.16
CA ALA A 105 8.35 -11.49 20.86
C ALA A 105 8.91 -12.68 20.06
N ALA A 106 8.46 -13.92 20.32
CA ALA A 106 8.86 -15.10 19.55
C ALA A 106 8.61 -14.95 18.04
N SER A 107 7.59 -14.16 17.67
CA SER A 107 7.36 -13.68 16.30
C SER A 107 7.46 -12.15 16.27
N PRO A 108 8.60 -11.56 15.86
CA PRO A 108 8.85 -10.12 16.00
C PRO A 108 7.86 -9.21 15.25
N SER A 109 7.25 -9.69 14.17
CA SER A 109 6.23 -8.96 13.41
C SER A 109 4.82 -9.07 14.00
N ARG A 110 4.59 -10.04 14.89
CA ARG A 110 3.30 -10.34 15.53
C ARG A 110 3.46 -10.74 17.02
N PRO A 111 3.93 -9.84 17.89
CA PRO A 111 4.13 -10.15 19.29
C PRO A 111 2.78 -10.31 20.01
N VAL A 112 2.79 -11.16 21.05
CA VAL A 112 1.64 -11.37 21.92
C VAL A 112 1.90 -10.64 23.23
N ILE A 113 1.01 -9.74 23.60
CA ILE A 113 1.06 -9.00 24.86
C ILE A 113 0.05 -9.61 25.81
N THR A 114 0.46 -9.86 27.04
CA THR A 114 -0.42 -10.33 28.10
C THR A 114 -0.26 -9.44 29.31
N SER A 115 -1.35 -8.87 29.81
CA SER A 115 -1.34 -8.04 31.01
C SER A 115 -2.30 -8.59 32.04
N GLN A 116 -1.82 -8.79 33.27
CA GLN A 116 -2.60 -9.28 34.41
C GLN A 116 -2.56 -8.25 35.53
N ALA A 117 -3.74 -7.82 35.97
CA ALA A 117 -3.89 -6.94 37.11
C ALA A 117 -4.15 -7.73 38.40
N PHE A 118 -3.68 -7.18 39.52
CA PHE A 118 -3.88 -7.69 40.86
C PHE A 118 -4.37 -6.53 41.73
N ILE A 119 -5.59 -6.68 42.27
CA ILE A 119 -6.15 -5.72 43.24
C ILE A 119 -6.53 -6.43 44.52
N SER A 120 -6.02 -5.91 45.64
CA SER A 120 -6.42 -6.33 46.97
C SER A 120 -7.82 -5.82 47.30
N SER A 121 -8.75 -6.72 47.62
CA SER A 121 -10.06 -6.33 48.14
C SER A 121 -9.91 -5.52 49.44
N PRO A 122 -10.75 -4.49 49.68
CA PRO A 122 -10.81 -3.83 50.98
C PRO A 122 -11.05 -4.84 52.10
N VAL A 123 -10.36 -4.68 53.24
CA VAL A 123 -10.37 -5.64 54.37
C VAL A 123 -11.78 -5.90 54.92
N LEU A 124 -12.69 -4.92 54.83
CA LEU A 124 -14.09 -5.06 55.25
C LEU A 124 -14.94 -5.89 54.27
N ALA A 125 -14.52 -5.99 53.00
CA ALA A 125 -15.14 -6.82 51.98
C ALA A 125 -14.44 -8.19 51.84
N SER A 126 -13.34 -8.46 52.54
CA SER A 126 -12.69 -9.78 52.53
C SER A 126 -12.95 -10.60 53.78
N ALA A 127 -13.59 -10.03 54.80
CA ALA A 127 -13.96 -10.77 56.00
C ALA A 127 -15.03 -11.81 55.63
N PRO A 128 -14.78 -13.13 55.86
CA PRO A 128 -15.84 -14.12 55.74
C PRO A 128 -17.00 -13.72 56.66
N PHE A 129 -18.22 -14.08 56.26
CA PHE A 129 -19.41 -13.94 57.11
C PHE A 129 -19.05 -14.38 58.53
N LEU A 130 -19.27 -13.49 59.50
CA LEU A 130 -19.22 -13.87 60.90
C LEU A 130 -20.37 -14.86 61.13
N ASP A 131 -20.10 -16.15 60.92
CA ASP A 131 -20.96 -17.26 61.32
C ASP A 131 -20.80 -17.46 62.83
N LEU A 132 -21.00 -16.38 63.58
CA LEU A 132 -20.93 -16.41 65.03
C LEU A 132 -22.24 -17.01 65.52
N GLY A 133 -22.25 -18.33 65.69
CA GLY A 133 -23.10 -18.93 66.71
C GLY A 133 -22.82 -18.23 68.04
N PHE A 134 -23.88 -17.88 68.79
CA PHE A 134 -23.80 -17.16 70.07
C PHE A 134 -22.81 -17.77 71.10
N ALA A 135 -22.36 -19.01 70.90
CA ALA A 135 -21.41 -19.72 71.76
C ALA A 135 -19.92 -19.31 71.60
N GLN A 136 -19.53 -18.60 70.53
CA GLN A 136 -18.10 -18.38 70.21
C GLN A 136 -17.51 -17.04 70.68
N ILE A 137 -18.33 -16.16 71.28
CA ILE A 137 -17.96 -14.80 71.71
C ILE A 137 -16.97 -14.77 72.89
N GLY A 138 -16.70 -15.91 73.55
CA GLY A 138 -15.81 -16.02 74.71
C GLY A 138 -14.39 -16.55 74.46
N SER A 139 -13.99 -16.86 73.22
CA SER A 139 -12.67 -17.46 72.95
C SER A 139 -11.58 -16.40 72.75
N ALA A 140 -10.61 -16.35 73.65
CA ALA A 140 -9.48 -15.41 73.61
C ALA A 140 -8.46 -15.67 72.47
N ASN A 141 -8.64 -16.73 71.67
CA ASN A 141 -7.66 -17.17 70.65
C ASN A 141 -8.21 -17.23 69.21
N TYR A 142 -9.26 -16.48 68.87
CA TYR A 142 -9.76 -16.45 67.48
C TYR A 142 -8.93 -15.49 66.60
N SER A 143 -7.94 -16.03 65.91
CA SER A 143 -7.18 -15.33 64.87
C SER A 143 -7.91 -15.43 63.53
N VAL A 144 -8.54 -14.34 63.08
CA VAL A 144 -9.03 -14.24 61.69
C VAL A 144 -7.85 -13.85 60.83
N ASN A 145 -7.36 -14.75 59.99
CA ASN A 145 -6.39 -14.42 58.94
C ASN A 145 -7.00 -13.36 58.00
N ARG A 146 -6.78 -12.07 58.31
CA ARG A 146 -7.20 -10.90 57.54
C ARG A 146 -6.27 -10.62 56.35
N ALA A 147 -5.86 -11.65 55.62
CA ALA A 147 -5.15 -11.43 54.37
C ALA A 147 -6.16 -10.94 53.31
N PRO A 148 -5.96 -9.76 52.69
CA PRO A 148 -6.78 -9.32 51.57
C PRO A 148 -6.75 -10.37 50.47
N ARG A 149 -7.91 -10.81 49.98
CA ARG A 149 -7.97 -11.65 48.78
C ARG A 149 -7.71 -10.79 47.55
N GLU A 150 -6.72 -11.16 46.75
CA GLU A 150 -6.45 -10.52 45.46
C GLU A 150 -7.51 -10.97 44.44
N ILE A 151 -8.15 -9.99 43.79
CA ILE A 151 -8.96 -10.19 42.60
C ILE A 151 -8.06 -9.93 41.40
N THR A 152 -8.07 -10.84 40.43
CA THR A 152 -7.25 -10.75 39.22
C THR A 152 -8.11 -10.82 37.97
N ARG A 153 -7.72 -10.02 36.98
CA ARG A 153 -8.21 -10.07 35.60
C ARG A 153 -7.03 -9.98 34.67
N ALA A 154 -7.16 -10.56 33.49
CA ALA A 154 -6.10 -10.51 32.53
C ALA A 154 -6.60 -10.37 31.10
N VAL A 155 -5.81 -9.66 30.31
CA VAL A 155 -6.06 -9.36 28.92
C VAL A 155 -4.90 -9.90 28.11
N ARG A 156 -5.22 -10.56 26.99
CA ARG A 156 -4.27 -10.96 25.98
C ARG A 156 -4.57 -10.20 24.69
N VAL A 157 -3.51 -9.66 24.09
CA VAL A 157 -3.56 -8.91 22.85
C VAL A 157 -2.59 -9.52 21.85
N GLU A 158 -3.03 -9.69 20.61
CA GLU A 158 -2.12 -9.92 19.48
C GLU A 158 -1.86 -8.59 18.80
N ALA A 159 -0.61 -8.15 18.80
CA ALA A 159 -0.20 -6.97 18.06
C ALA A 159 0.38 -7.39 16.70
N GLY A 160 0.20 -6.55 15.69
CA GLY A 160 0.78 -6.75 14.36
C GLY A 160 1.39 -5.47 13.83
N ARG A 161 2.51 -5.59 13.11
CA ARG A 161 3.02 -4.49 12.29
C ARG A 161 2.26 -4.43 10.98
N SER A 162 1.78 -3.24 10.65
CA SER A 162 1.23 -2.93 9.34
C SER A 162 2.14 -1.89 8.67
N GLY A 163 2.41 -2.03 7.38
CA GLY A 163 3.13 -0.99 6.62
C GLY A 163 2.42 0.36 6.69
N LEU A 164 3.17 1.45 6.55
CA LEU A 164 2.60 2.82 6.53
C LEU A 164 1.75 3.08 5.28
N PHE A 165 2.07 2.41 4.18
CA PHE A 165 1.50 2.65 2.86
C PHE A 165 0.53 1.54 2.47
N GLN A 166 -0.49 1.27 3.31
CA GLN A 166 -1.53 0.27 3.04
C GLN A 166 -2.59 0.72 2.03
N LYS A 167 -2.71 2.04 1.85
CA LYS A 167 -3.70 2.70 1.00
C LYS A 167 -3.00 3.63 0.01
N ALA A 168 -3.66 3.87 -1.12
CA ALA A 168 -3.17 4.73 -2.19
C ALA A 168 -2.96 6.16 -1.69
N MET A 169 -4.02 6.72 -1.10
CA MET A 169 -4.06 8.09 -0.62
C MET A 169 -4.66 8.15 0.77
N VAL A 170 -3.98 8.85 1.68
CA VAL A 170 -4.44 9.07 3.05
C VAL A 170 -4.34 10.56 3.39
N ALA A 171 -5.45 11.18 3.79
CA ALA A 171 -5.48 12.58 4.16
C ALA A 171 -5.93 12.81 5.61
N ARG A 172 -5.30 13.76 6.30
CA ARG A 172 -5.73 14.15 7.65
C ARG A 172 -7.11 14.80 7.69
N ARG A 173 -7.47 15.59 6.69
CA ARG A 173 -8.75 16.32 6.66
C ARG A 173 -9.62 15.92 5.48
N THR A 174 -9.30 16.41 4.29
CA THR A 174 -10.18 16.26 3.13
C THR A 174 -9.42 15.77 1.92
N ILE A 175 -10.09 14.90 1.16
CA ILE A 175 -9.70 14.53 -0.19
C ILE A 175 -10.78 15.05 -1.10
N ASP A 176 -10.37 15.85 -2.07
CA ASP A 176 -11.22 16.54 -3.00
C ASP A 176 -10.80 16.16 -4.43
N MET A 177 -11.73 15.60 -5.20
CA MET A 177 -11.52 15.09 -6.55
C MET A 177 -12.30 15.91 -7.58
N ASN A 178 -12.15 17.23 -7.55
CA ASN A 178 -12.80 18.22 -8.41
C ASN A 178 -12.45 18.16 -9.92
N GLY A 179 -11.55 17.27 -10.35
CA GLY A 179 -11.11 17.18 -11.73
C GLY A 179 -12.08 16.45 -12.68
N ASN A 180 -11.93 16.72 -13.98
CA ASN A 180 -12.66 16.03 -15.04
C ASN A 180 -11.88 14.77 -15.42
N ASN A 181 -12.35 13.57 -15.07
CA ASN A 181 -11.66 12.28 -15.22
C ASN A 181 -10.52 12.04 -14.21
N VAL A 182 -10.79 12.28 -12.92
CA VAL A 182 -9.91 11.82 -11.84
C VAL A 182 -10.11 10.32 -11.64
N MET A 183 -9.02 9.57 -11.44
CA MET A 183 -9.15 8.18 -11.01
C MET A 183 -8.05 7.75 -10.06
N THR A 184 -8.36 6.71 -9.29
CA THR A 184 -7.35 5.96 -8.55
C THR A 184 -7.54 4.46 -8.76
N ASP A 185 -6.44 3.75 -8.94
CA ASP A 185 -6.39 2.31 -8.97
C ASP A 185 -5.09 1.78 -8.37
N SER A 186 -4.76 0.52 -8.64
CA SER A 186 -3.50 -0.06 -8.22
C SER A 186 -2.84 -0.97 -9.26
N PHE A 187 -1.60 -1.34 -8.99
CA PHE A 187 -0.87 -2.42 -9.65
C PHE A 187 0.23 -2.92 -8.72
N ASP A 188 0.92 -4.00 -9.07
CA ASP A 188 2.06 -4.50 -8.28
C ASP A 188 3.33 -4.45 -9.13
N SER A 189 4.24 -3.52 -8.82
CA SER A 189 5.49 -3.34 -9.55
C SER A 189 6.44 -4.54 -9.43
N THR A 190 6.28 -5.40 -8.42
CA THR A 190 7.12 -6.59 -8.27
C THR A 190 6.64 -7.79 -9.09
N SER A 191 5.42 -7.72 -9.64
CA SER A 191 4.80 -8.82 -10.37
C SER A 191 4.73 -8.53 -11.87
N SER A 192 5.25 -9.45 -12.69
CA SER A 192 5.13 -9.38 -14.16
C SER A 192 3.70 -9.62 -14.68
N LEU A 193 2.80 -10.14 -13.84
CA LEU A 193 1.38 -10.28 -14.16
C LEU A 193 0.63 -8.96 -14.02
N TYR A 194 1.10 -8.09 -13.13
CA TYR A 194 0.44 -6.84 -12.76
C TYR A 194 1.25 -5.59 -13.16
N SER A 195 2.39 -5.76 -13.82
CA SER A 195 3.23 -4.66 -14.32
C SER A 195 3.93 -5.05 -15.62
N LEU A 196 4.43 -4.05 -16.35
CA LEU A 196 5.34 -4.24 -17.48
C LEU A 196 6.75 -3.80 -17.07
N ASN A 197 7.63 -4.74 -16.72
CA ASN A 197 8.98 -4.45 -16.23
C ASN A 197 8.99 -3.47 -15.03
N GLY A 198 8.09 -3.67 -14.07
CA GLY A 198 7.96 -2.83 -12.88
C GLY A 198 7.21 -1.51 -13.10
N ARG A 199 6.69 -1.27 -14.30
CA ARG A 199 5.92 -0.06 -14.63
C ARG A 199 4.42 -0.36 -14.73
N TYR A 200 3.61 0.66 -14.43
CA TYR A 200 2.16 0.58 -14.58
C TYR A 200 1.78 0.34 -16.05
N ASP A 201 0.85 -0.59 -16.27
CA ASP A 201 0.24 -0.89 -17.56
C ASP A 201 -1.29 -0.94 -17.35
N PRO A 202 -2.08 -0.10 -18.05
CA PRO A 202 -3.55 -0.08 -17.91
C PRO A 202 -4.21 -1.46 -18.13
N ALA A 203 -3.61 -2.33 -18.95
CA ALA A 203 -4.14 -3.68 -19.20
C ALA A 203 -3.92 -4.64 -18.04
N ARG A 204 -3.02 -4.31 -17.10
CA ARG A 204 -2.62 -5.14 -15.95
C ARG A 204 -3.01 -4.53 -14.60
N ALA A 205 -3.81 -3.47 -14.63
CA ALA A 205 -4.18 -2.72 -13.45
C ALA A 205 -5.17 -3.49 -12.55
N ARG A 206 -5.18 -3.18 -11.26
CA ARG A 206 -5.95 -3.82 -10.18
C ARG A 206 -6.83 -2.82 -9.43
N ASP A 207 -7.71 -3.32 -8.57
CA ASP A 207 -8.78 -2.56 -7.89
C ASP A 207 -8.47 -2.29 -6.39
N ASN A 208 -7.21 -2.02 -6.04
CA ASN A 208 -6.79 -1.67 -4.67
C ASN A 208 -6.35 -0.21 -4.53
N GLY A 209 -6.90 0.69 -5.33
CA GLY A 209 -6.72 2.14 -5.23
C GLY A 209 -7.47 2.74 -4.03
N ASP A 210 -7.22 2.20 -2.84
CA ASP A 210 -7.94 2.57 -1.62
C ASP A 210 -7.62 3.99 -1.16
N VAL A 211 -8.64 4.73 -0.75
CA VAL A 211 -8.53 6.12 -0.31
C VAL A 211 -9.08 6.26 1.11
N ALA A 212 -8.37 6.98 1.98
CA ALA A 212 -8.85 7.22 3.35
C ALA A 212 -8.66 8.66 3.81
N SER A 213 -9.58 9.11 4.66
CA SER A 213 -9.56 10.45 5.24
C SER A 213 -10.01 10.43 6.70
N ASN A 214 -9.38 11.21 7.58
CA ASN A 214 -9.81 11.29 8.98
C ASN A 214 -11.06 12.16 9.16
N ALA A 215 -11.42 13.03 8.20
CA ALA A 215 -12.62 13.84 8.29
C ALA A 215 -13.63 13.53 7.17
N SER A 216 -13.38 13.88 5.92
CA SER A 216 -14.33 13.59 4.83
C SER A 216 -13.64 13.46 3.48
N ILE A 217 -14.35 12.89 2.51
CA ILE A 217 -13.97 12.86 1.10
C ILE A 217 -15.07 13.62 0.35
N LEU A 218 -14.77 14.85 -0.07
CA LEU A 218 -15.76 15.82 -0.49
C LEU A 218 -15.90 15.94 -2.02
N ASN A 219 -17.09 16.44 -2.39
CA ASN A 219 -17.59 16.94 -3.67
C ASN A 219 -16.85 16.54 -4.96
N ALA A 220 -17.61 15.86 -5.80
CA ALA A 220 -17.53 15.92 -7.26
C ALA A 220 -18.79 16.60 -7.84
N VAL A 221 -19.22 17.75 -7.28
CA VAL A 221 -20.41 18.47 -7.77
C VAL A 221 -20.05 19.33 -8.97
N ASN A 222 -19.94 18.61 -10.09
CA ASN A 222 -20.07 18.97 -11.50
C ASN A 222 -18.81 19.17 -12.37
N ILE A 223 -18.94 18.59 -13.58
CA ILE A 223 -17.98 18.23 -14.65
C ILE A 223 -16.85 17.27 -14.25
N GLY A 224 -17.19 15.98 -14.25
CA GLY A 224 -16.27 14.93 -14.70
C GLY A 224 -15.85 13.83 -13.72
N ASN A 225 -16.60 13.63 -12.63
CA ASN A 225 -16.70 12.41 -11.83
C ASN A 225 -15.43 11.55 -11.64
N ALA A 226 -14.98 11.46 -10.38
CA ALA A 226 -13.89 10.59 -10.01
C ALA A 226 -14.29 9.10 -9.94
N ASN A 227 -13.40 8.23 -10.42
CA ASN A 227 -13.53 6.77 -10.27
C ASN A 227 -12.47 6.25 -9.29
N ILE A 228 -12.92 5.69 -8.17
CA ILE A 228 -12.07 5.04 -7.18
C ILE A 228 -12.19 3.53 -7.37
N TYR A 229 -11.20 2.92 -8.00
CA TYR A 229 -11.10 1.47 -8.15
C TYR A 229 -10.46 0.88 -6.90
N GLY A 230 -11.25 0.86 -5.82
CA GLY A 230 -10.83 0.52 -4.48
C GLY A 230 -11.88 0.93 -3.45
N ARG A 231 -11.53 0.82 -2.17
CA ARG A 231 -12.41 1.16 -1.04
C ARG A 231 -12.16 2.59 -0.58
N VAL A 232 -13.20 3.21 -0.05
CA VAL A 232 -13.12 4.50 0.64
C VAL A 232 -13.37 4.30 2.12
N ALA A 233 -12.63 5.04 2.95
CA ALA A 233 -12.79 4.96 4.39
C ALA A 233 -12.64 6.35 5.00
N VAL A 234 -13.62 6.80 5.78
CA VAL A 234 -13.62 8.12 6.41
C VAL A 234 -13.62 7.98 7.93
N GLY A 235 -13.28 9.07 8.64
CA GLY A 235 -13.41 9.07 10.09
C GLY A 235 -14.86 9.13 10.55
N PRO A 236 -15.12 8.86 11.85
CA PRO A 236 -16.46 8.88 12.41
C PRO A 236 -17.21 10.18 12.13
N GLY A 237 -18.39 10.07 11.52
CA GLY A 237 -19.21 11.22 11.10
C GLY A 237 -18.75 11.87 9.79
N GLY A 238 -17.73 11.33 9.13
CA GLY A 238 -17.29 11.73 7.81
C GLY A 238 -18.26 11.33 6.71
N THR A 239 -18.21 12.06 5.60
CA THR A 239 -19.04 11.76 4.42
C THR A 239 -18.20 11.51 3.19
N VAL A 240 -18.76 10.73 2.26
CA VAL A 240 -18.23 10.52 0.91
C VAL A 240 -19.29 11.01 -0.07
N ALA A 241 -18.97 12.05 -0.83
CA ALA A 241 -19.83 12.54 -1.90
C ALA A 241 -19.33 12.03 -3.26
N VAL A 242 -20.12 11.19 -3.92
CA VAL A 242 -19.83 10.70 -5.29
C VAL A 242 -20.72 11.45 -6.28
N GLY A 243 -20.11 11.99 -7.34
CA GLY A 243 -20.85 12.70 -8.39
C GLY A 243 -21.69 11.76 -9.27
N ALA A 244 -22.54 12.34 -10.13
CA ALA A 244 -23.54 11.62 -10.93
C ALA A 244 -22.98 10.50 -11.85
N ASN A 245 -21.73 10.61 -12.31
CA ASN A 245 -21.05 9.56 -13.10
C ASN A 245 -19.86 8.93 -12.36
N GLY A 246 -19.70 9.19 -11.06
CA GLY A 246 -18.59 8.68 -10.26
C GLY A 246 -18.87 7.28 -9.73
N GLY A 247 -17.81 6.56 -9.38
CA GLY A 247 -17.90 5.21 -8.86
C GLY A 247 -16.85 4.91 -7.80
N VAL A 248 -17.25 4.18 -6.77
CA VAL A 248 -16.36 3.54 -5.81
C VAL A 248 -16.65 2.06 -5.80
N GLY A 249 -15.66 1.21 -6.04
CA GLY A 249 -15.86 -0.23 -6.19
C GLY A 249 -14.86 -0.87 -7.16
N THR A 250 -15.09 -2.12 -7.50
CA THR A 250 -14.30 -2.80 -8.55
C THR A 250 -14.55 -2.20 -9.93
N ARG A 251 -13.59 -2.35 -10.85
CA ARG A 251 -13.78 -1.96 -12.26
C ARG A 251 -15.02 -2.62 -12.85
N LEU A 252 -15.20 -3.92 -12.61
CA LEU A 252 -16.34 -4.69 -13.10
C LEU A 252 -17.69 -4.15 -12.60
N TRP A 253 -17.77 -3.75 -11.34
CA TRP A 253 -19.02 -3.21 -10.78
C TRP A 253 -19.34 -1.84 -11.38
N GLN A 254 -18.33 -0.98 -11.55
CA GLN A 254 -18.48 0.38 -12.09
C GLN A 254 -18.82 0.42 -13.59
N LEU A 255 -18.62 -0.68 -14.33
CA LEU A 255 -19.09 -0.81 -15.73
C LEU A 255 -20.61 -0.71 -15.85
N PHE A 256 -21.35 -1.19 -14.85
CA PHE A 256 -22.80 -1.28 -14.87
C PHE A 256 -23.49 -0.40 -13.82
N ASN A 257 -22.74 0.14 -12.87
CA ASN A 257 -23.28 0.88 -11.72
C ASN A 257 -22.54 2.22 -11.53
N LYS A 258 -23.18 3.12 -10.76
CA LYS A 258 -22.62 4.40 -10.29
C LYS A 258 -22.84 4.52 -8.79
N GLY A 259 -22.08 5.40 -8.14
CA GLY A 259 -22.08 5.53 -6.67
C GLY A 259 -21.14 4.54 -6.00
N ILE A 260 -21.48 4.11 -4.78
CA ILE A 260 -20.61 3.29 -3.94
C ILE A 260 -21.08 1.83 -3.95
N GLN A 261 -20.18 0.91 -4.29
CA GLN A 261 -20.43 -0.53 -4.20
C GLN A 261 -20.70 -0.95 -2.75
N PRO A 262 -21.71 -1.79 -2.47
CA PRO A 262 -21.92 -2.34 -1.13
C PRO A 262 -20.65 -2.99 -0.57
N GLY A 263 -20.24 -2.61 0.65
CA GLY A 263 -19.03 -3.10 1.32
C GLY A 263 -17.73 -2.37 0.96
N TYR A 264 -17.78 -1.31 0.15
CA TYR A 264 -16.62 -0.51 -0.25
C TYR A 264 -16.50 0.84 0.47
N PHE A 265 -17.33 1.08 1.49
CA PHE A 265 -17.29 2.27 2.35
C PHE A 265 -17.26 1.88 3.82
N SER A 266 -16.43 2.58 4.61
CA SER A 266 -16.46 2.56 6.07
C SER A 266 -16.26 3.97 6.65
N ASP A 267 -16.75 4.21 7.86
CA ASP A 267 -16.72 5.49 8.59
C ASP A 267 -16.02 5.37 9.96
N ASP A 268 -15.13 4.40 10.10
CA ASP A 268 -14.43 4.05 11.34
C ASP A 268 -12.93 4.37 11.33
N MET A 269 -12.45 5.15 10.34
CA MET A 269 -11.03 5.43 10.22
C MET A 269 -10.53 6.41 11.29
N ASN A 270 -9.46 6.04 11.97
CA ASN A 270 -8.75 6.94 12.86
C ASN A 270 -7.24 6.68 12.78
N PHE A 271 -6.53 7.52 12.04
CA PHE A 271 -5.07 7.45 11.96
C PHE A 271 -4.42 8.72 12.54
N THR A 272 -3.30 8.55 13.24
CA THR A 272 -2.46 9.66 13.68
C THR A 272 -1.18 9.67 12.87
N PHE A 273 -0.75 10.86 12.44
CA PHE A 273 0.51 11.01 11.73
C PHE A 273 1.63 11.43 12.69
N PRO A 274 2.82 10.83 12.59
CA PRO A 274 3.96 11.28 13.36
C PRO A 274 4.44 12.66 12.88
N THR A 275 5.04 13.44 13.78
CA THR A 275 5.79 14.65 13.45
C THR A 275 7.02 14.29 12.64
N ILE A 276 7.26 15.00 11.55
CA ILE A 276 8.42 14.82 10.69
C ILE A 276 9.34 16.03 10.86
N THR A 277 10.58 15.75 11.27
CA THR A 277 11.64 16.75 11.41
C THR A 277 12.81 16.41 10.48
N LEU A 278 13.66 17.41 10.21
CA LEU A 278 14.89 17.17 9.48
C LEU A 278 15.82 16.24 10.29
N PRO A 279 16.59 15.37 9.63
CA PRO A 279 17.61 14.56 10.30
C PRO A 279 18.57 15.45 11.09
N ALA A 280 18.87 15.05 12.33
CA ALA A 280 19.79 15.79 13.21
C ALA A 280 21.19 15.89 12.58
N GLY A 281 21.78 17.08 12.64
CA GLY A 281 23.11 17.35 12.05
C GLY A 281 23.13 17.41 10.52
N SER A 282 21.97 17.43 9.85
CA SER A 282 21.89 17.47 8.38
C SER A 282 22.57 18.66 7.72
N THR A 283 22.69 19.79 8.41
CA THR A 283 23.41 20.98 7.91
C THR A 283 24.90 20.75 7.69
N GLY A 284 25.48 19.69 8.26
CA GLY A 284 26.88 19.29 8.07
C GLY A 284 27.10 18.23 6.99
N TRP A 285 26.05 17.83 6.26
CA TRP A 285 26.18 16.86 5.16
C TRP A 285 26.78 17.50 3.90
N GLU A 286 27.17 16.67 2.93
CA GLU A 286 27.89 17.14 1.74
C GLU A 286 27.00 17.98 0.81
N THR A 287 27.56 18.95 0.11
CA THR A 287 26.82 19.67 -0.95
C THR A 287 26.95 18.92 -2.28
N PRO A 288 25.84 18.57 -2.95
CA PRO A 288 25.90 17.92 -4.27
C PRO A 288 26.44 18.90 -5.33
N THR A 289 27.20 18.37 -6.28
CA THR A 289 27.78 19.14 -7.39
C THR A 289 26.99 18.96 -8.68
N GLY A 290 26.99 19.95 -9.56
CA GLY A 290 26.45 19.79 -10.91
C GLY A 290 27.31 18.92 -11.80
N GLY A 291 26.75 18.48 -12.93
CA GLY A 291 27.47 17.65 -13.88
C GLY A 291 26.70 17.36 -15.15
N THR A 292 27.43 17.00 -16.19
CA THR A 292 26.88 16.59 -17.48
C THR A 292 26.98 15.09 -17.62
N VAL A 293 25.86 14.43 -17.92
CA VAL A 293 25.81 12.99 -18.14
C VAL A 293 25.48 12.69 -19.60
N THR A 294 26.27 11.82 -20.17
CA THR A 294 26.09 11.31 -21.53
C THR A 294 25.35 9.98 -21.45
N LEU A 295 24.09 9.97 -21.89
CA LEU A 295 23.29 8.76 -22.04
C LEU A 295 23.54 8.17 -23.43
N THR A 296 24.03 6.93 -23.45
CA THR A 296 24.23 6.16 -24.67
C THR A 296 23.10 5.16 -24.81
N ASN A 297 22.14 5.44 -25.67
CA ASN A 297 21.04 4.53 -25.97
C ASN A 297 21.35 3.71 -27.21
N PHE A 298 21.16 2.39 -27.11
CA PHE A 298 21.19 1.49 -28.26
C PHE A 298 19.77 1.32 -28.78
N VAL A 299 19.50 1.85 -29.97
CA VAL A 299 18.22 1.62 -30.63
C VAL A 299 18.40 0.46 -31.60
N LEU A 300 17.75 -0.66 -31.28
CA LEU A 300 17.68 -1.84 -32.14
C LEU A 300 16.49 -1.68 -33.07
N GLY A 301 16.76 -1.48 -34.36
CA GLY A 301 15.74 -1.48 -35.41
C GLY A 301 15.83 -2.75 -36.24
N ALA A 302 14.70 -3.35 -36.57
CA ALA A 302 14.60 -4.39 -37.58
C ALA A 302 13.79 -3.85 -38.75
N SER A 303 14.38 -3.83 -39.95
CA SER A 303 13.67 -3.44 -41.17
C SER A 303 13.65 -4.60 -42.16
N THR A 304 12.46 -4.93 -42.65
CA THR A 304 12.28 -5.93 -43.69
C THR A 304 12.63 -5.32 -45.03
N THR A 305 13.64 -5.88 -45.70
CA THR A 305 14.10 -5.43 -47.02
C THR A 305 13.82 -6.53 -48.05
N THR A 306 13.45 -6.13 -49.26
CA THR A 306 13.32 -7.05 -50.41
C THR A 306 14.35 -6.67 -51.47
N SER A 307 15.13 -7.64 -51.94
CA SER A 307 16.18 -7.47 -52.95
C SER A 307 15.96 -8.39 -54.15
N ALA A 308 16.38 -7.96 -55.33
CA ALA A 308 16.42 -8.83 -56.52
C ALA A 308 17.66 -9.75 -56.54
N THR A 309 18.65 -9.50 -55.66
CA THR A 309 19.88 -10.30 -55.53
C THR A 309 19.95 -10.94 -54.15
N TYR A 310 20.48 -12.16 -54.11
CA TYR A 310 20.65 -12.90 -52.85
C TYR A 310 21.72 -12.21 -51.99
N PRO A 311 21.45 -11.89 -50.72
CA PRO A 311 22.42 -11.21 -49.86
C PRO A 311 23.58 -12.16 -49.51
N ASN A 312 24.82 -11.69 -49.70
CA ASN A 312 26.04 -12.43 -49.38
C ASN A 312 27.01 -11.52 -48.58
N PRO A 313 27.33 -11.83 -47.32
CA PRO A 313 26.90 -13.02 -46.56
C PRO A 313 25.40 -13.02 -46.21
N PRO A 314 24.78 -14.20 -46.01
CA PRO A 314 23.37 -14.30 -45.62
C PRO A 314 23.15 -13.65 -44.23
N PRO A 315 22.11 -12.82 -44.05
CA PRO A 315 21.74 -12.29 -42.75
C PRO A 315 21.45 -13.41 -41.73
N PRO A 316 21.83 -13.24 -40.45
CA PRO A 316 21.57 -14.23 -39.40
C PRO A 316 20.08 -14.56 -39.19
N THR A 317 19.20 -13.64 -39.59
CA THR A 317 17.73 -13.76 -39.51
C THR A 317 17.15 -14.70 -40.58
N GLY A 318 17.96 -15.19 -41.52
CA GLY A 318 17.53 -16.01 -42.64
C GLY A 318 17.02 -15.18 -43.83
N VAL A 319 16.93 -15.83 -44.99
CA VAL A 319 16.48 -15.21 -46.25
C VAL A 319 15.31 -16.01 -46.80
N GLN A 320 14.16 -15.36 -46.99
CA GLN A 320 13.03 -15.94 -47.71
C GLN A 320 13.19 -15.67 -49.21
N THR A 321 13.15 -16.74 -50.02
CA THR A 321 13.17 -16.62 -51.49
C THR A 321 11.76 -16.69 -52.03
N ASN A 322 11.31 -15.63 -52.69
CA ASN A 322 10.02 -15.55 -53.37
C ASN A 322 10.23 -15.69 -54.88
N VAL A 323 9.38 -16.48 -55.53
CA VAL A 323 9.46 -16.75 -56.97
C VAL A 323 8.18 -16.25 -57.64
N THR A 324 8.35 -15.46 -58.70
CA THR A 324 7.25 -15.01 -59.58
C THR A 324 7.60 -15.35 -61.02
N TYR A 325 6.61 -15.52 -61.90
CA TYR A 325 6.86 -15.79 -63.31
C TYR A 325 6.53 -14.55 -64.14
N VAL A 326 7.51 -14.05 -64.89
CA VAL A 326 7.36 -12.86 -65.76
C VAL A 326 7.24 -13.34 -67.20
N THR A 327 6.28 -12.79 -67.95
CA THR A 327 6.10 -13.08 -69.37
C THR A 327 6.29 -11.82 -70.20
N VAL A 328 7.20 -11.85 -71.18
CA VAL A 328 7.53 -10.71 -72.05
C VAL A 328 7.40 -11.09 -73.53
N SER A 329 7.19 -10.11 -74.41
CA SER A 329 7.04 -10.31 -75.86
C SER A 329 8.36 -10.26 -76.64
N THR A 330 9.46 -9.87 -75.99
CA THR A 330 10.80 -9.81 -76.56
C THR A 330 11.74 -10.73 -75.79
N LEU A 331 12.68 -11.39 -76.48
CA LEU A 331 13.63 -12.28 -75.81
C LEU A 331 14.51 -11.45 -74.87
N PRO A 332 14.54 -11.73 -73.54
CA PRO A 332 15.35 -10.94 -72.62
C PRO A 332 16.84 -11.17 -72.86
N VAL A 333 17.64 -10.12 -72.66
CA VAL A 333 19.11 -10.17 -72.79
C VAL A 333 19.75 -9.67 -71.49
N PRO A 334 20.58 -10.48 -70.81
CA PRO A 334 20.87 -11.89 -71.09
C PRO A 334 19.65 -12.80 -70.84
N VAL A 335 19.59 -13.98 -71.48
CA VAL A 335 18.46 -14.92 -71.35
C VAL A 335 18.44 -15.50 -69.93
N PRO A 336 17.39 -15.25 -69.11
CA PRO A 336 17.30 -15.77 -67.75
C PRO A 336 17.22 -17.30 -67.73
N TYR A 337 17.82 -17.91 -66.71
CA TYR A 337 17.75 -19.36 -66.52
C TYR A 337 16.30 -19.82 -66.31
N GLY A 338 15.90 -20.90 -66.97
CA GLY A 338 14.52 -21.41 -66.91
C GLY A 338 13.52 -20.66 -67.81
N THR A 339 13.98 -19.85 -68.77
CA THR A 339 13.10 -19.22 -69.77
C THR A 339 12.45 -20.26 -70.69
N VAL A 340 11.13 -20.25 -70.74
CA VAL A 340 10.32 -21.04 -71.67
C VAL A 340 9.81 -20.12 -72.79
N THR A 341 9.93 -20.56 -74.05
CA THR A 341 9.37 -19.85 -75.20
C THR A 341 7.96 -20.36 -75.47
N ASN A 342 6.97 -19.48 -75.31
CA ASN A 342 5.58 -19.72 -75.66
C ASN A 342 5.31 -19.17 -77.06
N VAL A 343 4.68 -19.98 -77.90
CA VAL A 343 4.45 -19.65 -79.31
C VAL A 343 2.95 -19.47 -79.52
N THR A 344 2.55 -18.28 -79.97
CA THR A 344 1.18 -18.05 -80.43
C THR A 344 1.12 -18.34 -81.92
N THR A 345 0.09 -19.07 -82.32
CA THR A 345 -0.07 -19.52 -83.69
C THR A 345 -1.41 -19.14 -84.27
N SER A 346 -1.47 -19.06 -85.59
CA SER A 346 -2.72 -18.93 -86.32
C SER A 346 -2.68 -19.84 -87.55
N ARG A 347 -3.81 -20.47 -87.86
CA ARG A 347 -3.89 -21.43 -88.96
C ARG A 347 -3.98 -20.68 -90.28
N VAL A 348 -3.08 -20.99 -91.20
CA VAL A 348 -3.01 -20.35 -92.52
C VAL A 348 -2.87 -21.38 -93.62
N THR A 349 -3.11 -20.99 -94.87
CA THR A 349 -2.97 -21.87 -96.05
C THR A 349 -2.28 -21.13 -97.20
N THR A 350 -1.08 -21.55 -97.55
CA THR A 350 -0.23 -20.91 -98.56
C THR A 350 -0.05 -21.79 -99.79
N SER A 351 0.25 -21.18 -100.93
CA SER A 351 0.58 -21.91 -102.17
C SER A 351 2.04 -22.41 -102.21
N THR A 352 2.89 -21.91 -101.33
CA THR A 352 4.30 -22.32 -101.18
C THR A 352 4.53 -23.01 -99.85
N TYR A 353 5.43 -23.98 -99.80
CA TYR A 353 5.78 -24.68 -98.57
C TYR A 353 6.39 -23.71 -97.55
N PRO A 354 5.99 -23.72 -96.27
CA PRO A 354 6.49 -22.76 -95.30
C PRO A 354 7.98 -22.92 -95.02
N ALA A 355 8.68 -21.80 -94.83
CA ALA A 355 10.09 -21.80 -94.47
C ALA A 355 10.29 -22.41 -93.06
N PRO A 356 11.35 -23.21 -92.84
CA PRO A 356 11.68 -23.73 -91.52
C PRO A 356 11.76 -22.61 -90.46
N GLY A 357 11.17 -22.83 -89.29
CA GLY A 357 11.15 -21.86 -88.18
C GLY A 357 10.01 -20.81 -88.21
N THR A 358 9.16 -20.82 -89.25
CA THR A 358 7.97 -19.94 -89.36
C THR A 358 6.65 -20.60 -88.93
N TYR A 359 6.67 -21.91 -88.66
CA TYR A 359 5.50 -22.71 -88.28
C TYR A 359 5.85 -23.71 -87.17
N VAL A 360 4.84 -24.24 -86.48
CA VAL A 360 4.98 -25.35 -85.53
C VAL A 360 4.07 -26.51 -85.90
N GLY A 361 4.41 -27.71 -85.44
CA GLY A 361 3.68 -28.93 -85.77
C GLY A 361 3.88 -29.37 -87.23
N THR A 362 2.97 -30.19 -87.72
CA THR A 362 3.04 -30.77 -89.07
C THR A 362 2.34 -29.88 -90.10
N VAL A 363 2.84 -29.91 -91.33
CA VAL A 363 2.24 -29.22 -92.48
C VAL A 363 1.29 -30.20 -93.19
N GLU A 364 0.03 -29.83 -93.28
CA GLU A 364 -1.03 -30.60 -93.95
C GLU A 364 -1.12 -30.18 -95.42
N VAL A 365 -1.14 -31.12 -96.36
CA VAL A 365 -1.35 -30.84 -97.78
C VAL A 365 -2.85 -30.86 -98.06
N VAL A 366 -3.38 -29.74 -98.57
CA VAL A 366 -4.83 -29.58 -98.84
C VAL A 366 -5.02 -29.08 -100.26
N GLY A 367 -5.33 -29.99 -101.17
CA GLY A 367 -5.30 -29.72 -102.62
C GLY A 367 -3.88 -29.41 -103.09
N ASN A 368 -3.70 -28.30 -103.82
CA ASN A 368 -2.38 -27.83 -104.28
C ASN A 368 -1.75 -26.76 -103.36
N ARG A 369 -2.13 -26.74 -102.06
CA ARG A 369 -1.70 -25.75 -101.06
C ARG A 369 -1.30 -26.43 -99.75
N TYR A 370 -0.53 -25.72 -98.93
CA TYR A 370 -0.02 -26.19 -97.64
C TYR A 370 -0.69 -25.46 -96.49
N ARG A 371 -1.28 -26.21 -95.56
CA ARG A 371 -1.95 -25.69 -94.37
C ARG A 371 -1.16 -26.02 -93.11
N TYR A 372 -0.92 -25.02 -92.28
CA TYR A 372 -0.11 -25.18 -91.06
C TYR A 372 -0.44 -24.11 -90.03
N PHE A 373 0.06 -24.29 -88.80
CA PHE A 373 0.00 -23.28 -87.74
C PHE A 373 1.19 -22.35 -87.87
N GLN A 374 0.98 -21.19 -88.50
CA GLN A 374 2.00 -20.16 -88.61
C GLN A 374 2.24 -19.53 -87.25
N ILE A 375 3.51 -19.30 -86.91
CA ILE A 375 3.89 -18.56 -85.71
C ILE A 375 3.56 -17.08 -85.94
N THR A 376 2.63 -16.54 -85.16
CA THR A 376 2.21 -15.14 -85.23
C THR A 376 2.82 -14.27 -84.13
N GLY A 377 3.32 -14.90 -83.06
CA GLY A 377 4.03 -14.21 -81.98
C GLY A 377 4.80 -15.16 -81.09
N ARG A 378 5.80 -14.63 -80.39
CA ARG A 378 6.55 -15.35 -79.34
C ARG A 378 6.49 -14.55 -78.05
N THR A 379 6.22 -15.23 -76.96
CA THR A 379 6.40 -14.70 -75.60
C THR A 379 7.36 -15.57 -74.83
N TYR A 380 8.04 -15.00 -73.87
CA TYR A 380 9.09 -15.67 -73.09
C TYR A 380 8.71 -15.56 -71.62
N THR A 381 8.50 -16.71 -70.97
CA THR A 381 8.14 -16.78 -69.56
C THR A 381 9.31 -17.32 -68.76
N TYR A 382 9.76 -16.61 -67.74
CA TYR A 382 10.88 -17.01 -66.90
C TYR A 382 10.63 -16.69 -65.42
N PRO A 383 11.23 -17.46 -64.49
CA PRO A 383 11.15 -17.16 -63.07
C PRO A 383 11.98 -15.92 -62.71
N SER A 384 11.40 -15.02 -61.94
CA SER A 384 12.03 -13.87 -61.30
C SER A 384 12.04 -14.09 -59.79
N PHE A 385 13.21 -13.95 -59.19
CA PHE A 385 13.43 -14.19 -57.77
C PHE A 385 13.55 -12.87 -57.02
N THR A 386 12.85 -12.77 -55.90
CA THR A 386 13.05 -11.71 -54.92
C THR A 386 13.33 -12.31 -53.55
N TYR A 387 14.28 -11.71 -52.83
CA TYR A 387 14.76 -12.19 -51.55
C TYR A 387 14.34 -11.22 -50.47
N THR A 388 13.53 -11.69 -49.53
CA THR A 388 13.05 -10.88 -48.42
C THR A 388 13.74 -11.33 -47.13
N TYR A 389 14.36 -10.38 -46.44
CA TYR A 389 15.12 -10.64 -45.21
C TYR A 389 15.08 -9.43 -44.29
N SER A 390 15.32 -9.65 -43.00
CA SER A 390 15.31 -8.58 -41.99
C SER A 390 16.74 -8.14 -41.69
N LEU A 391 17.03 -6.85 -41.87
CA LEU A 391 18.28 -6.24 -41.43
C LEU A 391 18.08 -5.66 -40.04
N THR A 392 18.94 -6.07 -39.11
CA THR A 392 19.04 -5.47 -37.79
C THR A 392 20.08 -4.35 -37.83
N THR A 393 19.66 -3.13 -37.55
CA THR A 393 20.56 -1.98 -37.37
C THR A 393 20.62 -1.62 -35.90
N THR A 394 21.84 -1.51 -35.36
CA THR A 394 22.07 -0.95 -34.03
C THR A 394 22.51 0.49 -34.19
N ASN A 395 21.60 1.44 -33.96
CA ASN A 395 21.94 2.86 -33.98
C ASN A 395 22.40 3.29 -32.59
N LEU A 396 23.58 3.90 -32.52
CA LEU A 396 24.10 4.53 -31.31
C LEU A 396 23.56 5.96 -31.24
N VAL A 397 22.63 6.22 -30.33
CA VAL A 397 22.12 7.58 -30.09
C VAL A 397 22.69 8.07 -28.77
N THR A 398 23.56 9.07 -28.86
CA THR A 398 24.14 9.72 -27.70
C THR A 398 23.35 11.00 -27.39
N SER A 399 22.82 11.12 -26.18
CA SER A 399 22.18 12.34 -25.69
C SER A 399 22.93 12.85 -24.47
N THR A 400 23.26 14.14 -24.49
CA THR A 400 23.96 14.80 -23.39
C THR A 400 22.94 15.62 -22.58
N LYS A 401 22.87 15.38 -21.27
CA LYS A 401 21.97 16.09 -20.37
C LYS A 401 22.74 16.67 -19.19
N THR A 402 22.53 17.95 -18.92
CA THR A 402 23.18 18.68 -17.83
C THR A 402 22.25 18.75 -16.62
N TYR A 403 22.79 18.42 -15.44
CA TYR A 403 22.08 18.49 -14.17
C TYR A 403 22.75 19.51 -13.26
N GLN A 404 21.95 20.32 -12.58
CA GLN A 404 22.44 21.26 -11.57
C GLN A 404 22.96 20.52 -10.33
N TYR A 405 22.37 19.37 -10.01
CA TYR A 405 22.80 18.53 -8.91
C TYR A 405 22.90 17.07 -9.35
N VAL A 406 24.05 16.45 -9.10
CA VAL A 406 24.31 15.03 -9.29
C VAL A 406 24.67 14.41 -7.95
N LEU A 407 23.76 13.58 -7.43
CA LEU A 407 23.93 12.86 -6.18
C LEU A 407 24.52 11.49 -6.51
N ASN A 408 25.83 11.36 -6.34
CA ASN A 408 26.56 10.11 -6.53
C ASN A 408 26.56 9.30 -5.23
N GLY A 409 25.45 8.60 -5.00
CA GLY A 409 25.25 7.68 -3.89
C GLY A 409 26.18 6.48 -3.90
N ASN A 410 26.17 5.75 -2.79
CA ASN A 410 26.88 4.48 -2.63
C ASN A 410 26.14 3.34 -3.34
N PRO A 411 26.69 2.12 -3.45
CA PRO A 411 25.90 0.97 -3.89
C PRO A 411 24.61 0.80 -3.05
N VAL A 412 23.53 0.32 -3.69
CA VAL A 412 22.19 0.14 -3.06
C VAL A 412 22.23 -0.73 -1.79
N THR A 413 23.21 -1.63 -1.69
CA THR A 413 23.45 -2.52 -0.55
C THR A 413 24.22 -1.87 0.62
N SER A 414 24.73 -0.66 0.44
CA SER A 414 25.55 0.06 1.42
C SER A 414 24.76 1.21 2.06
N ALA A 415 25.29 1.76 3.16
CA ALA A 415 24.70 2.96 3.79
C ALA A 415 24.63 4.12 2.78
N PRO A 416 23.57 4.95 2.81
CA PRO A 416 23.39 6.04 1.86
C PRO A 416 24.48 7.11 2.02
N ARG A 417 24.88 7.71 0.90
CA ARG A 417 25.67 8.95 0.92
C ARG A 417 24.74 10.13 1.19
N ARG A 418 25.16 11.07 2.03
CA ARG A 418 24.30 12.10 2.60
C ARG A 418 24.61 13.48 2.05
N TYR A 419 23.57 14.16 1.58
CA TYR A 419 23.66 15.47 0.93
C TYR A 419 22.75 16.51 1.57
N TYR A 420 23.19 17.76 1.60
CA TYR A 420 22.41 18.90 2.07
C TYR A 420 22.46 20.06 1.07
N VAL A 421 21.32 20.72 0.88
CA VAL A 421 21.20 22.00 0.16
C VAL A 421 20.26 22.93 0.92
N SER A 422 20.50 24.24 0.86
CA SER A 422 19.64 25.24 1.52
C SER A 422 18.30 25.46 0.79
N SER A 423 18.27 25.21 -0.51
CA SER A 423 17.06 25.18 -1.35
C SER A 423 17.35 24.33 -2.58
N LEU A 424 16.31 23.86 -3.27
CA LEU A 424 16.47 23.02 -4.45
C LEU A 424 15.69 23.61 -5.64
N SER A 425 16.41 23.98 -6.68
CA SER A 425 15.89 24.42 -7.98
C SER A 425 16.79 23.90 -9.10
N GLY A 426 16.25 23.65 -10.30
CA GLY A 426 17.05 23.06 -11.38
C GLY A 426 17.01 21.53 -11.40
N SER A 427 17.51 20.94 -12.48
CA SER A 427 17.47 19.49 -12.68
C SER A 427 18.41 18.72 -11.75
N VAL A 428 17.92 17.59 -11.21
CA VAL A 428 18.63 16.71 -10.27
C VAL A 428 18.78 15.32 -10.88
N LEU A 429 19.95 14.71 -10.74
CA LEU A 429 20.19 13.29 -11.02
C LEU A 429 20.64 12.58 -9.76
N VAL A 430 20.01 11.45 -9.47
CA VAL A 430 20.37 10.55 -8.37
C VAL A 430 20.90 9.24 -8.95
N ARG A 431 22.08 8.82 -8.50
CA ARG A 431 22.70 7.53 -8.83
C ARG A 431 23.07 6.82 -7.53
N GLY A 432 22.91 5.50 -7.47
CA GLY A 432 23.16 4.75 -6.23
C GLY A 432 22.24 5.16 -5.07
N ASN A 433 22.62 4.79 -3.85
CA ASN A 433 21.94 5.07 -2.60
C ASN A 433 22.33 6.44 -2.02
N ALA A 434 21.39 7.38 -2.02
CA ALA A 434 21.58 8.72 -1.51
C ALA A 434 20.51 9.14 -0.49
N GLN A 435 20.88 10.08 0.36
CA GLN A 435 19.97 10.83 1.22
C GLN A 435 20.15 12.32 0.91
N LEU A 436 19.04 13.05 0.78
CA LEU A 436 19.07 14.48 0.50
C LEU A 436 18.22 15.24 1.51
N VAL A 437 18.80 16.26 2.14
CA VAL A 437 18.06 17.22 2.95
C VAL A 437 18.05 18.56 2.22
N VAL A 438 16.85 19.09 1.99
CA VAL A 438 16.62 20.44 1.51
C VAL A 438 16.16 21.27 2.70
N GLY A 439 17.01 22.17 3.20
CA GLY A 439 16.69 23.00 4.36
C GLY A 439 15.54 23.97 4.12
N GLY A 440 15.38 24.45 2.88
CA GLY A 440 14.36 25.40 2.45
C GLY A 440 13.37 24.80 1.43
N ASN A 441 12.90 25.64 0.51
CA ASN A 441 11.88 25.26 -0.46
C ASN A 441 12.45 24.42 -1.61
N VAL A 442 11.57 23.63 -2.24
CA VAL A 442 11.84 22.94 -3.51
C VAL A 442 11.03 23.60 -4.60
N SER A 443 11.65 23.98 -5.72
CA SER A 443 11.00 24.61 -6.86
C SER A 443 11.61 24.12 -8.18
N LEU A 444 11.04 23.05 -8.72
CA LEU A 444 11.38 22.54 -10.05
C LEU A 444 10.38 23.10 -11.06
N THR A 445 10.85 23.83 -12.06
CA THR A 445 9.98 24.52 -13.04
C THR A 445 10.54 24.46 -14.46
N GLY A 446 9.77 24.90 -15.45
CA GLY A 446 10.25 24.95 -16.84
C GLY A 446 10.56 23.57 -17.40
N GLN A 447 11.84 23.25 -17.59
CA GLN A 447 12.32 21.95 -18.09
C GLN A 447 13.02 21.11 -17.00
N ASP A 448 12.96 21.55 -15.75
CA ASP A 448 13.57 20.85 -14.63
C ASP A 448 13.01 19.44 -14.47
N VAL A 449 13.88 18.52 -14.08
CA VAL A 449 13.53 17.12 -13.81
C VAL A 449 14.29 16.63 -12.58
N PHE A 450 13.58 15.90 -11.73
CA PHE A 450 14.21 15.11 -10.68
C PHE A 450 14.31 13.67 -11.17
N GLU A 451 15.51 13.23 -11.57
CA GLU A 451 15.71 11.92 -12.17
C GLU A 451 16.41 10.97 -11.19
N VAL A 452 15.75 9.86 -10.86
CA VAL A 452 16.37 8.73 -10.17
C VAL A 452 16.77 7.71 -11.23
N ALA A 453 18.08 7.47 -11.38
CA ALA A 453 18.62 6.50 -12.31
C ALA A 453 18.15 5.07 -11.98
N SER A 454 18.33 4.11 -12.90
CA SER A 454 17.89 2.72 -12.69
C SER A 454 18.59 2.02 -11.53
N ASP A 455 19.79 2.47 -11.19
CA ASP A 455 20.60 2.04 -10.03
C ASP A 455 20.43 2.97 -8.81
N GLY A 456 19.55 3.97 -8.91
CA GLY A 456 19.32 5.00 -7.90
C GLY A 456 18.25 4.60 -6.89
N GLN A 457 18.48 4.95 -5.63
CA GLN A 457 17.46 5.03 -4.59
C GLN A 457 17.72 6.27 -3.72
N ILE A 458 16.66 6.94 -3.28
CA ILE A 458 16.80 8.13 -2.47
C ILE A 458 15.68 8.31 -1.45
N GLU A 459 16.11 8.78 -0.29
CA GLU A 459 15.25 9.32 0.75
C GLU A 459 15.55 10.81 0.92
N MET A 460 14.53 11.63 0.77
CA MET A 460 14.63 13.08 0.72
C MET A 460 13.81 13.71 1.84
N TRP A 461 14.33 14.76 2.50
CA TRP A 461 13.61 15.58 3.46
C TRP A 461 13.53 17.03 2.99
N VAL A 462 12.38 17.66 3.18
CA VAL A 462 12.16 19.08 2.87
C VAL A 462 11.77 19.85 4.13
N GLY A 463 12.57 20.87 4.45
CA GLY A 463 12.45 21.73 5.64
C GLY A 463 11.74 23.07 5.41
N GLY A 464 11.59 23.49 4.14
CA GLY A 464 10.92 24.73 3.77
C GLY A 464 9.41 24.70 3.99
N ASN A 465 8.73 25.74 3.49
CA ASN A 465 7.28 25.89 3.61
C ASN A 465 6.53 25.39 2.36
N GLU A 466 7.24 25.25 1.24
CA GLU A 466 6.65 24.95 -0.07
C GLU A 466 7.49 23.95 -0.87
N VAL A 467 6.79 23.03 -1.55
CA VAL A 467 7.34 22.16 -2.59
C VAL A 467 6.54 22.35 -3.88
N LYS A 468 7.21 22.79 -4.93
CA LYS A 468 6.68 22.89 -6.29
C LYS A 468 7.43 21.92 -7.18
N LEU A 469 6.76 20.87 -7.64
CA LEU A 469 7.27 19.99 -8.67
C LEU A 469 6.46 20.26 -9.94
N ALA A 470 7.10 20.96 -10.87
CA ALA A 470 6.59 21.19 -12.21
C ALA A 470 7.63 20.71 -13.24
N GLY A 471 7.57 21.26 -14.45
CA GLY A 471 8.46 20.87 -15.53
C GLY A 471 8.24 19.41 -15.95
N ASN A 472 9.33 18.64 -16.00
CA ASN A 472 9.32 17.23 -16.42
C ASN A 472 9.09 16.25 -15.24
N GLY A 473 8.82 16.77 -14.03
CA GLY A 473 8.42 15.96 -12.87
C GLY A 473 9.54 15.16 -12.23
N VAL A 474 9.16 14.08 -11.54
CA VAL A 474 10.02 13.13 -10.85
C VAL A 474 10.03 11.81 -11.60
N VAL A 475 11.12 11.57 -12.34
CA VAL A 475 11.29 10.38 -13.16
C VAL A 475 12.10 9.34 -12.40
N ASN A 476 11.45 8.25 -12.03
CA ASN A 476 12.11 7.08 -11.44
C ASN A 476 12.32 6.00 -12.52
N ARG A 477 13.56 5.89 -13.02
CA ARG A 477 13.88 5.01 -14.15
C ARG A 477 13.69 3.53 -13.83
N SER A 478 13.81 3.15 -12.57
CA SER A 478 13.61 1.77 -12.12
C SER A 478 12.15 1.33 -12.16
N GLY A 479 11.19 2.26 -12.13
CA GLY A 479 9.75 1.99 -12.07
C GLY A 479 9.23 1.67 -10.66
N TYR A 480 10.09 1.27 -9.72
CA TYR A 480 9.68 0.92 -8.37
C TYR A 480 9.51 2.17 -7.50
N ALA A 481 8.28 2.46 -7.05
CA ALA A 481 7.98 3.63 -6.23
C ALA A 481 8.79 3.68 -4.93
N GLN A 482 9.16 2.53 -4.37
CA GLN A 482 9.98 2.43 -3.15
C GLN A 482 11.37 3.08 -3.25
N ASN A 483 11.90 3.30 -4.46
CA ASN A 483 13.22 3.88 -4.66
C ASN A 483 13.23 5.41 -4.54
N PHE A 484 12.07 6.06 -4.43
CA PHE A 484 11.97 7.49 -4.18
C PHE A 484 11.01 7.75 -3.01
N LEU A 485 11.53 8.25 -1.89
CA LEU A 485 10.73 8.62 -0.72
C LEU A 485 10.98 10.08 -0.34
N LEU A 486 9.92 10.89 -0.31
CA LEU A 486 9.96 12.30 0.07
C LEU A 486 9.21 12.51 1.39
N TRP A 487 9.94 12.98 2.40
CA TRP A 487 9.44 13.42 3.69
C TRP A 487 9.33 14.95 3.73
N ALA A 488 8.11 15.45 3.73
CA ALA A 488 7.86 16.86 4.01
C ALA A 488 7.74 17.03 5.53
N THR A 489 8.57 17.91 6.09
CA THR A 489 8.51 18.23 7.52
C THR A 489 7.22 18.94 7.89
N ASP A 490 6.98 19.09 9.20
CA ASP A 490 5.81 19.80 9.73
C ASP A 490 5.73 21.28 9.32
N ASN A 491 6.83 21.84 8.79
CA ASN A 491 6.87 23.20 8.24
C ASN A 491 6.22 23.31 6.86
N VAL A 492 6.23 22.26 6.05
CA VAL A 492 5.72 22.30 4.67
C VAL A 492 4.20 22.44 4.72
N ARG A 493 3.67 23.52 4.17
CA ARG A 493 2.23 23.83 4.13
C ARG A 493 1.63 23.66 2.76
N ASP A 494 2.43 23.85 1.71
CA ASP A 494 1.97 23.77 0.33
C ASP A 494 2.84 22.81 -0.46
N PHE A 495 2.19 21.87 -1.14
CA PHE A 495 2.85 20.96 -2.07
C PHE A 495 2.04 20.96 -3.35
N SER A 496 2.68 21.24 -4.48
CA SER A 496 2.00 21.21 -5.78
C SER A 496 2.75 20.39 -6.80
N LEU A 497 2.00 19.49 -7.46
CA LEU A 497 2.37 18.85 -8.70
C LEU A 497 1.66 19.60 -9.81
N ASN A 498 2.42 20.28 -10.68
CA ASN A 498 1.87 21.09 -11.75
C ASN A 498 2.40 20.63 -13.11
N GLY A 499 1.59 20.83 -14.15
CA GLY A 499 1.97 20.51 -15.53
C GLY A 499 1.70 19.04 -15.85
N ASN A 500 2.55 18.47 -16.71
CA ASN A 500 2.42 17.09 -17.20
C ASN A 500 3.53 16.17 -16.65
N GLY A 501 4.25 16.61 -15.61
CA GLY A 501 5.32 15.84 -15.02
C GLY A 501 4.78 14.64 -14.24
N GLU A 502 5.32 13.46 -14.54
CA GLU A 502 5.04 12.24 -13.78
C GLU A 502 5.67 12.32 -12.39
N PHE A 503 5.05 11.69 -11.40
CA PHE A 503 5.66 11.41 -10.11
C PHE A 503 5.64 9.92 -9.83
N THR A 504 6.81 9.28 -9.74
CA THR A 504 6.91 7.87 -9.31
C THR A 504 7.68 7.77 -7.99
N GLY A 505 6.94 7.60 -6.89
CA GLY A 505 7.51 7.46 -5.56
C GLY A 505 6.51 7.52 -4.40
N ILE A 506 7.03 7.66 -3.20
CA ILE A 506 6.26 7.81 -1.96
C ILE A 506 6.36 9.25 -1.48
N LEU A 507 5.21 9.88 -1.23
CA LEU A 507 5.11 11.24 -0.69
C LEU A 507 4.47 11.22 0.69
N VAL A 508 5.20 11.72 1.69
CA VAL A 508 4.72 11.85 3.07
C VAL A 508 4.75 13.31 3.51
N ALA A 509 3.60 13.97 3.50
CA ALA A 509 3.43 15.39 3.79
C ALA A 509 2.22 15.67 4.70
N PRO A 510 2.20 15.14 5.93
CA PRO A 510 1.02 15.06 6.80
C PRO A 510 0.48 16.42 7.28
N ASN A 511 1.20 17.53 7.03
CA ASN A 511 0.82 18.89 7.38
C ASN A 511 0.67 19.82 6.15
N ALA A 512 0.84 19.29 4.93
CA ALA A 512 0.79 20.06 3.68
C ALA A 512 -0.50 19.85 2.90
N ALA A 513 -1.04 20.93 2.33
CA ALA A 513 -2.06 20.87 1.30
C ALA A 513 -1.42 20.45 -0.03
N VAL A 514 -1.71 19.22 -0.46
CA VAL A 514 -1.19 18.64 -1.71
C VAL A 514 -2.18 18.92 -2.84
N ARG A 515 -1.76 19.68 -3.84
CA ARG A 515 -2.52 19.96 -5.06
C ARG A 515 -1.90 19.26 -6.26
N MET A 516 -2.70 18.43 -6.90
CA MET A 516 -2.34 17.68 -8.10
C MET A 516 -3.10 18.30 -9.26
N ASN A 517 -2.43 19.19 -9.98
CA ASN A 517 -3.02 19.98 -11.05
C ASN A 517 -2.63 19.35 -12.39
N GLY A 518 -3.44 18.41 -12.88
CA GLY A 518 -3.21 17.72 -14.14
C GLY A 518 -3.93 18.40 -15.30
N GLY A 519 -3.25 18.52 -16.45
CA GLY A 519 -3.80 19.14 -17.66
C GLY A 519 -3.69 18.29 -18.93
N GLY A 520 -3.17 17.07 -18.83
CA GLY A 520 -2.84 16.21 -19.96
C GLY A 520 -3.64 14.91 -20.03
N ASN A 521 -3.36 14.10 -21.05
CA ASN A 521 -3.96 12.76 -21.25
C ASN A 521 -3.03 11.62 -20.84
N SER A 522 -2.03 11.90 -19.98
CA SER A 522 -1.10 10.87 -19.53
C SER A 522 -1.87 9.74 -18.84
N VAL A 523 -1.34 8.53 -18.98
CA VAL A 523 -1.81 7.36 -18.23
C VAL A 523 -1.03 7.19 -16.94
N GLN A 524 -0.02 8.02 -16.68
CA GLN A 524 0.86 7.96 -15.52
C GLN A 524 1.10 9.40 -15.06
N ASP A 525 0.31 9.85 -14.07
CA ASP A 525 0.50 11.16 -13.44
C ASP A 525 1.15 11.00 -12.06
N PHE A 526 0.62 10.09 -11.23
CA PHE A 526 1.21 9.72 -9.95
C PHE A 526 1.22 8.20 -9.78
N ILE A 527 2.38 7.65 -9.44
CA ILE A 527 2.60 6.25 -9.11
C ILE A 527 3.21 6.16 -7.71
N GLY A 528 2.57 5.39 -6.83
CA GLY A 528 3.07 5.09 -5.48
C GLY A 528 2.04 5.36 -4.40
N ALA A 529 2.43 5.98 -3.30
CA ALA A 529 1.55 6.25 -2.16
C ALA A 529 1.69 7.69 -1.64
N LEU A 530 0.57 8.25 -1.18
CA LEU A 530 0.48 9.63 -0.73
C LEU A 530 -0.14 9.72 0.66
N ILE A 531 0.57 10.41 1.55
CA ILE A 531 0.07 10.86 2.85
C ILE A 531 0.10 12.38 2.86
N ALA A 532 -1.03 13.02 3.15
CA ALA A 532 -1.13 14.48 3.15
C ALA A 532 -2.05 15.00 4.26
N ASP A 533 -2.07 16.32 4.43
CA ASP A 533 -3.06 16.97 5.27
C ASP A 533 -4.40 17.16 4.54
N THR A 534 -4.35 17.73 3.34
CA THR A 534 -5.46 17.77 2.37
C THR A 534 -4.94 17.39 1.00
N ILE A 535 -5.80 16.75 0.20
CA ILE A 535 -5.49 16.34 -1.16
C ILE A 535 -6.53 16.96 -2.09
N THR A 536 -6.07 17.67 -3.11
CA THR A 536 -6.95 18.18 -4.17
C THR A 536 -6.42 17.71 -5.51
N MET A 537 -7.27 17.02 -6.28
CA MET A 537 -6.99 16.59 -7.65
C MET A 537 -7.83 17.44 -8.60
N ASN A 538 -7.15 18.27 -9.39
CA ASN A 538 -7.76 19.17 -10.36
C ASN A 538 -7.45 18.70 -11.79
N GLY A 539 -8.38 18.98 -12.70
CA GLY A 539 -8.23 18.65 -14.13
C GLY A 539 -8.22 17.14 -14.40
N HIS A 540 -7.35 16.67 -15.29
CA HIS A 540 -7.22 15.25 -15.64
C HIS A 540 -6.04 14.66 -14.86
N PHE A 541 -6.30 13.79 -13.88
CA PHE A 541 -5.24 13.24 -13.03
C PHE A 541 -5.51 11.79 -12.61
N LYS A 542 -4.53 10.92 -12.84
CA LYS A 542 -4.60 9.49 -12.51
C LYS A 542 -3.58 9.09 -11.45
N PHE A 543 -4.09 8.46 -10.40
CA PHE A 543 -3.28 7.96 -9.28
C PHE A 543 -3.21 6.44 -9.31
N HIS A 544 -2.01 5.89 -9.38
CA HIS A 544 -1.76 4.45 -9.44
C HIS A 544 -1.01 4.00 -8.19
N TYR A 545 -1.70 3.26 -7.33
CA TYR A 545 -1.09 2.72 -6.12
C TYR A 545 -0.19 1.52 -6.44
N ASP A 546 1.05 1.56 -5.97
CA ASP A 546 1.96 0.42 -6.05
C ASP A 546 1.78 -0.49 -4.82
N GLU A 547 1.16 -1.65 -5.02
CA GLU A 547 0.86 -2.63 -3.97
C GLU A 547 2.11 -3.21 -3.31
N ALA A 548 3.27 -3.13 -3.98
CA ALA A 548 4.56 -3.49 -3.40
C ALA A 548 4.85 -2.70 -2.11
N LEU A 549 4.26 -1.50 -1.96
CA LEU A 549 4.46 -0.61 -0.83
C LEU A 549 3.79 -1.10 0.47
N ARG A 550 2.87 -2.07 0.41
CA ARG A 550 2.22 -2.63 1.62
C ARG A 550 3.22 -3.17 2.63
N ASN A 551 4.33 -3.73 2.13
CA ASN A 551 5.40 -4.30 2.94
C ASN A 551 6.62 -3.38 3.07
N TYR A 552 6.53 -2.15 2.56
CA TYR A 552 7.68 -1.25 2.51
C TYR A 552 8.23 -0.98 3.91
N ARG A 553 9.52 -1.32 4.08
CA ARG A 553 10.33 -1.24 5.30
C ARG A 553 9.80 -1.98 6.54
N ASN A 554 8.65 -2.67 6.53
CA ASN A 554 8.09 -3.46 7.64
C ASN A 554 8.29 -2.85 9.06
N ASN A 555 8.27 -1.51 9.13
CA ASN A 555 8.63 -0.72 10.31
C ASN A 555 7.47 0.15 10.80
N GLY A 556 6.24 -0.18 10.42
CA GLY A 556 5.07 0.52 10.93
C GLY A 556 4.82 0.20 12.40
N ARG A 557 3.98 1.04 13.02
CA ARG A 557 3.56 0.92 14.42
C ARG A 557 2.88 -0.44 14.63
N PHE A 558 3.16 -1.07 15.77
CA PHE A 558 2.36 -2.19 16.27
C PHE A 558 0.98 -1.69 16.67
N LEU A 559 -0.04 -2.29 16.06
CA LEU A 559 -1.45 -2.06 16.36
C LEU A 559 -2.04 -3.34 16.95
N ILE A 560 -3.05 -3.16 17.81
CA ILE A 560 -3.86 -4.28 18.32
C ILE A 560 -4.64 -4.86 17.15
N THR A 561 -4.38 -6.13 16.84
CA THR A 561 -5.12 -6.89 15.82
C THR A 561 -6.20 -7.76 16.43
N ARG A 562 -6.03 -8.10 17.72
CA ARG A 562 -6.98 -8.90 18.49
C ARG A 562 -6.87 -8.54 19.97
N TRP A 563 -8.01 -8.53 20.65
CA TRP A 563 -8.13 -8.36 22.09
C TRP A 563 -9.00 -9.48 22.63
N ASP A 564 -8.51 -10.22 23.62
CA ASP A 564 -9.28 -11.23 24.33
C ASP A 564 -9.08 -11.06 25.84
N GLU A 565 -10.17 -11.11 26.60
CA GLU A 565 -10.08 -11.33 28.05
C GLU A 565 -9.81 -12.81 28.31
N VAL A 566 -8.77 -13.10 29.10
CA VAL A 566 -8.34 -14.48 29.37
C VAL A 566 -8.39 -14.79 30.87
N PRO A 567 -8.73 -16.03 31.27
CA PRO A 567 -8.65 -16.43 32.66
C PRO A 567 -7.22 -16.28 33.18
N ALA A 568 -7.06 -15.62 34.32
CA ALA A 568 -5.76 -15.42 34.97
C ALA A 568 -4.98 -16.73 35.22
N SER A 569 -5.68 -17.86 35.40
CA SER A 569 -5.08 -19.18 35.57
C SER A 569 -4.39 -19.72 34.31
N GLN A 570 -4.77 -19.25 33.12
CA GLN A 570 -4.15 -19.66 31.86
C GLN A 570 -2.80 -18.97 31.60
N LEU A 571 -2.44 -17.96 32.41
CA LEU A 571 -1.22 -17.19 32.27
C LEU A 571 -0.08 -17.68 33.18
N ALA A 572 -0.38 -18.53 34.16
CA ALA A 572 0.60 -19.05 35.12
C ALA A 572 1.45 -20.22 34.59
N ASN A 573 1.17 -20.71 33.38
CA ASN A 573 1.75 -21.95 32.84
C ASN A 573 2.63 -21.77 31.59
N ASN A 574 3.07 -20.54 31.27
CA ASN A 574 4.00 -20.29 30.15
C ASN A 574 5.22 -19.50 30.59
#